data_AF-A0A1V5YLS9-F1
#
_entry.id   AF-A0A1V5YLS9-F1
#
_cell.length_a   1.000
_cell.length_b   1.000
_cell.length_c   1.000
_cell.angle_alpha   90.00
_cell.angle_beta   90.00
_cell.angle_gamma   90.00
#
_symmetry.space_group_name_H-M   'P 1'
#
loop_
_entity.id
_entity.type
_entity.pdbx_description
1 polymer ?
#
loop_
_entity_poly.entity_id
_entity_poly.type
_entity_poly.pdbx_seq_one_letter_code
_entity_poly.pdbx_strand_id
1 'polypeptide(L)'
;MALLKIRVELDQTLLRRFLSRLAFIDHTATGILAEEISRWVAGWGNNTLVHTVRPGESLRDIASLYYGNPAAFLAIAYFNDLASDVVVPGQQLTIPEPGIAPFTLLPLVAPPESDLTMIPIDIELDEDLCRRFKAKAAFEGTTMGTWLYELVAQWTGNWPTNVLTYIVRYGDTLSALARRYYNNARKYWVIAHFNGIANPSLIRVGMRLSIPEPILPVPVPAGESRYLYGIHDPGGEALMGDSGRKGWVLVTEEVGRDPHDTSGKDYRYLQDAGYGLMVRLNHGYSTPTQGAFPGTIPLCDPDERAYLEFAMRCGNFVENSSGCHLWIIGNETNHPNEWPGGPEGQMITPEMYASCFRRCYTQIHRRPGHGADQVIVAAVAPWNASAQYPGNERGDWIQYFVDVLTALDGRCDGIALHTYTHGADPAKVTSLERMDPPFRDRYYEFRSYRQFMEAIPLSLKGLPVYITETNQDEPWSHSNQGWIQAAYDEIDRWNRDPMHQRIRCLLLYRWLAHDQWTFASIPAVHDGLRAALARDLSWV
;
A
#
# COMPACT_ATOMS: atom_id res chain seq x y z
N MET A 1 37.83 -13.74 -17.08
CA MET A 1 37.14 -14.48 -18.15
C MET A 1 36.64 -13.47 -19.16
N ALA A 2 36.81 -13.72 -20.46
CA ALA A 2 36.33 -12.82 -21.50
C ALA A 2 34.81 -13.00 -21.65
N LEU A 3 34.08 -11.89 -21.76
CA LEU A 3 32.64 -11.89 -22.02
C LEU A 3 32.41 -11.72 -23.52
N LEU A 4 31.57 -12.59 -24.10
CA LEU A 4 31.16 -12.54 -25.50
C LEU A 4 29.76 -11.96 -25.60
N LYS A 5 29.60 -10.97 -26.48
CA LYS A 5 28.33 -10.33 -26.77
C LYS A 5 27.54 -11.14 -27.80
N ILE A 6 26.32 -11.52 -27.46
CA ILE A 6 25.45 -12.36 -28.28
C ILE A 6 24.13 -11.63 -28.52
N ARG A 7 23.64 -11.71 -29.76
CA ARG A 7 22.36 -11.12 -30.17
C ARG A 7 21.25 -12.16 -30.05
N VAL A 8 20.19 -11.79 -29.33
CA VAL A 8 18.93 -12.53 -29.25
C VAL A 8 17.89 -11.78 -30.07
N GLU A 9 17.23 -12.46 -31.01
CA GLU A 9 16.21 -11.87 -31.86
C GLU A 9 14.84 -12.35 -31.41
N LEU A 10 13.92 -11.43 -31.09
CA LEU A 10 12.59 -11.73 -30.59
C LEU A 10 11.54 -10.96 -31.38
N ASP A 11 10.35 -11.54 -31.57
CA ASP A 11 9.22 -10.76 -32.08
C ASP A 11 8.77 -9.72 -31.03
N GLN A 12 8.03 -8.71 -31.49
CA GLN A 12 7.62 -7.60 -30.63
C GLN A 12 6.78 -8.02 -29.41
N THR A 13 5.92 -9.04 -29.55
CA THR A 13 5.05 -9.49 -28.47
C THR A 13 5.85 -10.22 -27.41
N LEU A 14 6.70 -11.17 -27.81
CA LEU A 14 7.56 -11.90 -26.88
C LEU A 14 8.55 -10.96 -26.20
N LEU A 15 9.16 -10.01 -26.94
CA LEU A 15 10.07 -9.03 -26.38
C LEU A 15 9.42 -8.18 -25.27
N ARG A 16 8.22 -7.64 -25.52
CA ARG A 16 7.50 -6.81 -24.53
C ARG A 16 7.22 -7.59 -23.25
N ARG A 17 6.77 -8.85 -23.38
CA ARG A 17 6.48 -9.73 -22.25
C ARG A 17 7.75 -10.10 -21.50
N PHE A 18 8.82 -10.45 -22.20
CA PHE A 18 10.11 -10.79 -21.62
C PHE A 18 10.72 -9.63 -20.82
N LEU A 19 10.83 -8.44 -21.44
CA LEU A 19 11.38 -7.25 -20.78
C LEU A 19 10.52 -6.79 -19.60
N SER A 20 9.19 -6.85 -19.75
CA SER A 20 8.28 -6.49 -18.67
C SER A 20 8.38 -7.46 -17.49
N ARG A 21 8.52 -8.76 -17.75
CA ARG A 21 8.73 -9.77 -16.71
C ARG A 21 10.06 -9.60 -16.01
N LEU A 22 11.15 -9.36 -16.75
CA LEU A 22 12.46 -9.04 -16.19
C LEU A 22 12.40 -7.84 -15.24
N ALA A 23 11.75 -6.75 -15.67
CA ALA A 23 11.52 -5.58 -14.82
C ALA A 23 10.62 -5.89 -13.61
N PHE A 24 9.69 -6.84 -13.74
CA PHE A 24 8.79 -7.22 -12.65
C PHE A 24 9.52 -7.98 -11.54
N ILE A 25 10.46 -8.85 -11.89
CA ILE A 25 11.27 -9.61 -10.93
C ILE A 25 12.62 -8.95 -10.59
N ASP A 26 12.90 -7.76 -11.13
CA ASP A 26 14.15 -7.02 -10.94
C ASP A 26 15.41 -7.80 -11.39
N HIS A 27 15.36 -8.44 -12.57
CA HIS A 27 16.48 -9.20 -13.17
C HIS A 27 16.90 -8.67 -14.55
N THR A 28 18.07 -9.07 -15.02
CA THR A 28 18.59 -8.74 -16.36
C THR A 28 18.42 -9.90 -17.34
N ALA A 29 18.31 -9.58 -18.64
CA ALA A 29 18.27 -10.60 -19.70
C ALA A 29 19.52 -11.49 -19.69
N THR A 30 20.70 -10.89 -19.51
CA THR A 30 21.97 -11.60 -19.38
C THR A 30 21.94 -12.62 -18.24
N GLY A 31 21.51 -12.22 -17.04
CA GLY A 31 21.50 -13.11 -15.88
C GLY A 31 20.58 -14.32 -16.09
N ILE A 32 19.34 -14.06 -16.53
CA ILE A 32 18.36 -15.12 -16.79
C ILE A 32 18.85 -16.07 -17.90
N LEU A 33 19.28 -15.53 -19.04
CA LEU A 33 19.68 -16.37 -20.16
C LEU A 33 20.97 -17.15 -19.90
N ALA A 34 21.93 -16.59 -19.17
CA ALA A 34 23.10 -17.35 -18.74
C ALA A 34 22.72 -18.56 -17.86
N GLU A 35 21.76 -18.38 -16.95
CA GLU A 35 21.28 -19.45 -16.09
C GLU A 35 20.50 -20.52 -16.87
N GLU A 36 19.55 -20.11 -17.72
CA GLU A 36 18.77 -21.01 -18.57
C GLU A 36 19.67 -21.82 -19.52
N ILE A 37 20.64 -21.16 -20.16
CA ILE A 37 21.62 -21.84 -21.02
C ILE A 37 22.47 -22.81 -20.22
N SER A 38 22.95 -22.41 -19.04
CA SER A 38 23.75 -23.28 -18.16
C SER A 38 22.98 -24.53 -17.77
N ARG A 39 21.69 -24.38 -17.40
CA ARG A 39 20.80 -25.52 -17.12
C ARG A 39 20.58 -26.39 -18.35
N TRP A 40 20.41 -25.77 -19.53
CA TRP A 40 20.17 -26.49 -20.77
C TRP A 40 21.38 -27.28 -21.28
N VAL A 41 22.61 -26.78 -21.08
CA VAL A 41 23.85 -27.51 -21.39
C VAL A 41 24.31 -28.44 -20.27
N ALA A 42 23.68 -28.39 -19.09
CA ALA A 42 24.08 -29.17 -17.93
C ALA A 42 23.98 -30.67 -18.21
N GLY A 43 25.05 -31.40 -17.88
CA GLY A 43 25.11 -32.85 -18.08
C GLY A 43 25.28 -33.33 -19.52
N TRP A 44 25.22 -32.43 -20.52
CA TRP A 44 25.52 -32.79 -21.91
C TRP A 44 27.00 -33.08 -22.11
N GLY A 45 27.30 -34.23 -22.74
CA GLY A 45 28.64 -34.73 -23.00
C GLY A 45 29.30 -35.38 -21.80
N ASN A 46 28.50 -35.89 -20.85
CA ASN A 46 28.98 -36.73 -19.76
C ASN A 46 29.29 -38.17 -20.23
N ASN A 47 28.65 -38.63 -21.31
CA ASN A 47 29.00 -39.88 -21.98
C ASN A 47 29.99 -39.60 -23.10
N THR A 48 31.16 -40.24 -23.08
CA THR A 48 32.23 -39.97 -24.05
C THR A 48 32.90 -41.24 -24.53
N LEU A 49 33.36 -41.24 -25.79
CA LEU A 49 34.21 -42.29 -26.38
C LEU A 49 35.49 -41.66 -26.93
N VAL A 50 36.62 -42.35 -26.86
CA VAL A 50 37.85 -41.92 -27.54
C VAL A 50 37.92 -42.51 -28.96
N HIS A 51 38.17 -41.65 -29.95
CA HIS A 51 38.41 -42.01 -31.34
C HIS A 51 39.83 -41.62 -31.77
N THR A 52 40.54 -42.51 -32.46
CA THR A 52 41.87 -42.24 -33.00
C THR A 52 41.77 -41.89 -34.49
N VAL A 53 42.16 -40.65 -34.83
CA VAL A 53 42.06 -40.10 -36.19
C VAL A 53 42.86 -40.92 -37.19
N ARG A 54 42.23 -41.34 -38.27
CA ARG A 54 42.83 -42.13 -39.35
C ARG A 54 43.50 -41.23 -40.41
N PRO A 55 44.47 -41.73 -41.19
CA PRO A 55 45.03 -40.99 -42.31
C PRO A 55 43.94 -40.52 -43.29
N GLY A 56 43.87 -39.21 -43.53
CA GLY A 56 42.91 -38.57 -44.46
C GLY A 56 41.51 -38.29 -43.89
N GLU A 57 41.26 -38.60 -42.62
CA GLU A 57 39.98 -38.38 -41.94
C GLU A 57 39.85 -36.95 -41.40
N SER A 58 38.72 -36.29 -41.65
CA SER A 58 38.40 -34.96 -41.12
C SER A 58 37.44 -35.02 -39.93
N LEU A 59 37.34 -33.92 -39.17
CA LEU A 59 36.34 -33.80 -38.09
C LEU A 59 34.88 -34.00 -38.57
N ARG A 60 34.58 -33.63 -39.82
CA ARG A 60 33.25 -33.83 -40.42
C ARG A 60 32.99 -35.30 -40.76
N ASP A 61 34.03 -36.04 -41.17
CA ASP A 61 33.94 -37.49 -41.40
C ASP A 61 33.67 -38.22 -40.08
N ILE A 62 34.37 -37.82 -39.02
CA ILE A 62 34.18 -38.37 -37.67
C ILE A 62 32.79 -38.05 -37.14
N ALA A 63 32.32 -36.80 -37.29
CA ALA A 63 30.96 -36.41 -36.91
C ALA A 63 29.89 -37.19 -37.71
N SER A 64 30.13 -37.44 -39.00
CA SER A 64 29.25 -38.27 -39.83
C SER A 64 29.24 -39.72 -39.34
N LEU A 65 30.39 -40.26 -38.95
CA LEU A 65 30.53 -41.61 -38.43
C LEU A 65 29.75 -41.82 -37.12
N TYR A 66 29.88 -40.89 -36.17
CA TYR A 66 29.29 -41.07 -34.83
C TYR A 66 27.88 -40.49 -34.67
N TYR A 67 27.54 -39.46 -35.43
CA TYR A 67 26.27 -38.75 -35.30
C TYR A 67 25.39 -38.81 -36.55
N GLY A 68 25.91 -39.30 -37.68
CA GLY A 68 25.21 -39.25 -38.96
C GLY A 68 25.01 -37.83 -39.51
N ASN A 69 25.68 -36.83 -38.92
CA ASN A 69 25.58 -35.42 -39.29
C ASN A 69 26.97 -34.75 -39.31
N PRO A 70 27.53 -34.43 -40.49
CA PRO A 70 28.82 -33.75 -40.58
C PRO A 70 28.84 -32.37 -39.91
N ALA A 71 27.68 -31.70 -39.77
CA ALA A 71 27.60 -30.38 -39.14
C ALA A 71 27.80 -30.42 -37.61
N ALA A 72 27.63 -31.59 -36.98
CA ALA A 72 27.83 -31.79 -35.54
C ALA A 72 29.32 -31.82 -35.13
N PHE A 73 30.25 -31.60 -36.06
CA PHE A 73 31.70 -31.57 -35.78
C PHE A 73 32.11 -30.54 -34.71
N LEU A 74 31.31 -29.47 -34.52
CA LEU A 74 31.53 -28.47 -33.47
C LEU A 74 31.47 -29.06 -32.05
N ALA A 75 30.68 -30.11 -31.84
CA ALA A 75 30.66 -30.83 -30.56
C ALA A 75 32.01 -31.48 -30.28
N ILE A 76 32.57 -32.18 -31.27
CA ILE A 76 33.89 -32.81 -31.14
C ILE A 76 34.97 -31.75 -30.97
N ALA A 77 34.93 -30.66 -31.75
CA ALA A 77 35.89 -29.57 -31.62
C ALA A 77 35.91 -28.94 -30.22
N TYR A 78 34.73 -28.69 -29.63
CA TYR A 78 34.62 -28.15 -28.28
C TYR A 78 35.22 -29.07 -27.21
N PHE A 79 34.86 -30.36 -27.19
CA PHE A 79 35.34 -31.32 -26.18
C PHE A 79 36.84 -31.65 -26.28
N ASN A 80 37.50 -31.21 -27.35
CA ASN A 80 38.93 -31.41 -27.56
C ASN A 80 39.71 -30.08 -27.61
N ASP A 81 39.08 -28.97 -27.20
CA ASP A 81 39.66 -27.62 -27.22
C ASP A 81 40.32 -27.24 -28.56
N LEU A 82 39.70 -27.65 -29.66
CA LEU A 82 40.21 -27.40 -31.00
C LEU A 82 39.80 -26.00 -31.49
N ALA A 83 40.79 -25.18 -31.84
CA ALA A 83 40.57 -23.85 -32.39
C ALA A 83 40.18 -23.85 -33.88
N SER A 84 40.31 -24.99 -34.57
CA SER A 84 39.97 -25.17 -35.99
C SER A 84 39.45 -26.58 -36.26
N ASP A 85 38.99 -26.85 -37.48
CA ASP A 85 38.55 -28.18 -37.91
C ASP A 85 39.70 -29.10 -38.37
N VAL A 86 40.95 -28.70 -38.11
CA VAL A 86 42.16 -29.46 -38.46
C VAL A 86 42.46 -30.51 -37.40
N VAL A 87 42.64 -31.75 -37.85
CA VAL A 87 43.05 -32.90 -37.03
C VAL A 87 44.21 -33.63 -37.69
N VAL A 88 45.05 -34.30 -36.90
CA VAL A 88 46.22 -35.03 -37.39
C VAL A 88 46.07 -36.55 -37.22
N PRO A 89 46.57 -37.38 -38.16
CA PRO A 89 46.52 -38.83 -38.02
C PRO A 89 47.18 -39.29 -36.71
N GLY A 90 46.51 -40.19 -35.98
CA GLY A 90 46.94 -40.69 -34.68
C GLY A 90 46.51 -39.81 -33.48
N GLN A 91 45.94 -38.62 -33.72
CA GLN A 91 45.36 -37.80 -32.64
C GLN A 91 44.18 -38.54 -32.00
N GLN A 92 44.12 -38.54 -30.67
CA GLN A 92 42.98 -39.07 -29.93
C GLN A 92 41.99 -37.93 -29.66
N LEU A 93 40.73 -38.15 -30.04
CA LEU A 93 39.63 -37.21 -29.85
C LEU A 93 38.58 -37.80 -28.93
N THR A 94 38.13 -37.02 -27.96
CA THR A 94 36.96 -37.27 -27.13
C THR A 94 35.70 -36.97 -27.94
N ILE A 95 34.88 -37.99 -28.16
CA ILE A 95 33.60 -37.91 -28.86
C ILE A 95 32.48 -37.86 -27.81
N PRO A 96 31.81 -36.72 -27.61
CA PRO A 96 30.69 -36.62 -26.69
C PRO A 96 29.44 -37.33 -27.24
N GLU A 97 28.64 -37.92 -26.37
CA GLU A 97 27.35 -38.57 -26.67
C GLU A 97 27.38 -39.54 -27.88
N PRO A 98 28.32 -40.50 -27.91
CA PRO A 98 28.47 -41.42 -29.04
C PRO A 98 27.19 -42.25 -29.24
N GLY A 99 26.62 -42.26 -30.44
CA GLY A 99 25.44 -43.05 -30.79
C GLY A 99 24.08 -42.39 -30.50
N ILE A 100 24.04 -41.16 -30.01
CA ILE A 100 22.82 -40.35 -29.96
C ILE A 100 22.63 -39.65 -31.30
N ALA A 101 21.51 -39.92 -31.98
CA ALA A 101 21.17 -39.22 -33.21
C ALA A 101 20.78 -37.76 -32.91
N PRO A 102 21.34 -36.78 -33.63
CA PRO A 102 21.21 -35.36 -33.31
C PRO A 102 19.79 -34.79 -33.46
N PHE A 103 18.88 -35.51 -34.13
CA PHE A 103 17.58 -35.00 -34.56
C PHE A 103 16.42 -35.24 -33.57
N THR A 104 16.66 -35.83 -32.39
CA THR A 104 15.58 -36.20 -31.45
C THR A 104 15.20 -35.09 -30.46
N LEU A 105 15.81 -33.90 -30.53
CA LEU A 105 15.70 -32.83 -29.52
C LEU A 105 15.38 -31.45 -30.11
N LEU A 106 14.53 -31.36 -31.13
CA LEU A 106 14.20 -30.06 -31.73
C LEU A 106 13.43 -29.14 -30.75
N PRO A 107 13.64 -27.81 -30.80
CA PRO A 107 12.92 -26.85 -29.97
C PRO A 107 11.41 -26.88 -30.27
N LEU A 108 10.58 -26.70 -29.23
CA LEU A 108 9.13 -26.78 -29.34
C LEU A 108 8.51 -25.50 -29.90
N VAL A 109 9.15 -24.35 -29.70
CA VAL A 109 8.76 -23.05 -30.24
C VAL A 109 9.89 -22.53 -31.13
N ALA A 110 9.63 -22.52 -32.44
CA ALA A 110 10.52 -21.91 -33.41
C ALA A 110 10.24 -20.39 -33.53
N PRO A 111 11.25 -19.59 -33.90
CA PRO A 111 11.03 -18.21 -34.36
C PRO A 111 10.03 -18.19 -35.54
N PRO A 112 9.19 -17.16 -35.67
CA PRO A 112 8.20 -17.07 -36.73
C PRO A 112 8.85 -17.01 -38.12
N GLU A 113 8.27 -17.72 -39.08
CA GLU A 113 8.72 -17.74 -40.48
C GLU A 113 8.31 -16.44 -41.20
N SER A 114 9.15 -15.40 -41.08
CA SER A 114 9.32 -14.27 -42.00
C SER A 114 8.34 -13.07 -42.04
N ASP A 115 7.13 -13.13 -41.47
CA ASP A 115 6.20 -11.98 -41.53
C ASP A 115 6.30 -10.98 -40.34
N LEU A 116 7.08 -11.30 -39.31
CA LEU A 116 7.21 -10.48 -38.10
C LEU A 116 8.58 -9.80 -38.01
N THR A 117 8.57 -8.52 -37.63
CA THR A 117 9.80 -7.77 -37.35
C THR A 117 10.47 -8.32 -36.09
N MET A 118 11.65 -8.91 -36.28
CA MET A 118 12.50 -9.34 -35.19
C MET A 118 13.30 -8.16 -34.64
N ILE A 119 13.31 -8.03 -33.31
CA ILE A 119 13.98 -6.95 -32.60
C ILE A 119 15.15 -7.54 -31.81
N PRO A 120 16.39 -7.06 -32.04
CA PRO A 120 17.55 -7.59 -31.35
C PRO A 120 17.68 -7.03 -29.93
N ILE A 121 18.04 -7.89 -29.00
CA ILE A 121 18.62 -7.53 -27.70
C ILE A 121 19.99 -8.18 -27.56
N ASP A 122 20.88 -7.51 -26.83
CA ASP A 122 22.23 -8.02 -26.59
C ASP A 122 22.33 -8.60 -25.18
N ILE A 123 22.99 -9.76 -25.07
CA ILE A 123 23.40 -10.36 -23.80
C ILE A 123 24.90 -10.63 -23.80
N GLU A 124 25.46 -10.85 -22.61
CA GLU A 124 26.88 -11.18 -22.43
C GLU A 124 27.01 -12.54 -21.77
N LEU A 125 27.73 -13.47 -22.40
CA LEU A 125 28.00 -14.79 -21.83
C LEU A 125 29.50 -14.99 -21.63
N ASP A 126 29.83 -15.83 -20.65
CA ASP A 126 31.18 -16.38 -20.52
C ASP A 126 31.58 -17.12 -21.82
N GLU A 127 32.85 -16.99 -22.20
CA GLU A 127 33.37 -17.58 -23.43
C GLU A 127 33.18 -19.11 -23.48
N ASP A 128 33.44 -19.82 -22.38
CA ASP A 128 33.27 -21.28 -22.36
C ASP A 128 31.79 -21.67 -22.48
N LEU A 129 30.92 -20.99 -21.72
CA LEU A 129 29.48 -21.20 -21.82
C LEU A 129 28.97 -20.94 -23.25
N CYS A 130 29.46 -19.89 -23.90
CA CYS A 130 29.12 -19.57 -25.28
C CYS A 130 29.60 -20.66 -26.25
N ARG A 131 30.85 -21.13 -26.14
CA ARG A 131 31.38 -22.22 -26.97
C ARG A 131 30.55 -23.49 -26.78
N ARG A 132 30.26 -23.85 -25.52
CA ARG A 132 29.46 -25.03 -25.16
C ARG A 132 28.05 -24.96 -25.70
N PHE A 133 27.39 -23.81 -25.55
CA PHE A 133 26.05 -23.58 -26.05
C PHE A 133 26.00 -23.71 -27.58
N LYS A 134 26.97 -23.12 -28.30
CA LYS A 134 27.11 -23.26 -29.76
C LYS A 134 27.32 -24.70 -30.18
N ALA A 135 28.18 -25.43 -29.48
CA ALA A 135 28.50 -26.83 -29.75
C ALA A 135 27.27 -27.73 -29.59
N LYS A 136 26.50 -27.58 -28.51
CA LYS A 136 25.26 -28.35 -28.28
C LYS A 136 24.15 -27.99 -29.26
N ALA A 137 23.96 -26.70 -29.58
CA ALA A 137 22.97 -26.29 -30.58
C ALA A 137 23.27 -26.92 -31.96
N ALA A 138 24.54 -26.91 -32.39
CA ALA A 138 24.97 -27.56 -33.63
C ALA A 138 24.85 -29.09 -33.57
N PHE A 139 25.15 -29.69 -32.42
CA PHE A 139 24.92 -31.11 -32.16
C PHE A 139 23.45 -31.45 -32.38
N GLU A 140 22.51 -30.65 -31.92
CA GLU A 140 21.06 -30.91 -32.13
C GLU A 140 20.54 -30.48 -33.52
N GLY A 141 21.43 -30.08 -34.44
CA GLY A 141 21.05 -29.68 -35.79
C GLY A 141 20.36 -28.31 -35.88
N THR A 142 20.57 -27.44 -34.90
CA THR A 142 19.93 -26.12 -34.76
C THR A 142 20.95 -24.98 -34.63
N THR A 143 20.47 -23.76 -34.38
CA THR A 143 21.33 -22.59 -34.10
C THR A 143 21.13 -22.08 -32.68
N MET A 144 22.11 -21.32 -32.17
CA MET A 144 21.95 -20.61 -30.90
C MET A 144 20.74 -19.67 -30.92
N GLY A 145 20.46 -19.00 -32.03
CA GLY A 145 19.32 -18.08 -32.15
C GLY A 145 17.98 -18.78 -31.94
N THR A 146 17.82 -19.98 -32.51
CA THR A 146 16.61 -20.81 -32.33
C THR A 146 16.42 -21.19 -30.86
N TRP A 147 17.48 -21.64 -30.19
CA TRP A 147 17.40 -22.01 -28.77
C TRP A 147 17.23 -20.80 -27.84
N LEU A 148 17.85 -19.67 -28.14
CA LEU A 148 17.64 -18.44 -27.36
C LEU A 148 16.18 -18.00 -27.44
N TYR A 149 15.58 -18.07 -28.61
CA TYR A 149 14.15 -17.79 -28.77
C TYR A 149 13.30 -18.75 -27.93
N GLU A 150 13.56 -20.06 -28.01
CA GLU A 150 12.86 -21.08 -27.22
C GLU A 150 13.01 -20.84 -25.71
N LEU A 151 14.24 -20.61 -25.23
CA LEU A 151 14.51 -20.37 -23.81
C LEU A 151 13.80 -19.10 -23.32
N VAL A 152 13.77 -18.03 -24.11
CA VAL A 152 12.99 -16.83 -23.78
C VAL A 152 11.50 -17.14 -23.76
N ALA A 153 10.98 -17.87 -24.74
CA ALA A 153 9.57 -18.23 -24.83
C ALA A 153 9.12 -19.10 -23.65
N GLN A 154 9.88 -20.16 -23.34
CA GLN A 154 9.64 -21.05 -22.20
C GLN A 154 9.74 -20.30 -20.88
N TRP A 155 10.81 -19.52 -20.68
CA TRP A 155 10.99 -18.75 -19.47
C TRP A 155 9.87 -17.76 -19.27
N THR A 156 9.48 -17.01 -20.32
CA THR A 156 8.38 -16.04 -20.27
C THR A 156 7.03 -16.72 -20.04
N GLY A 157 6.84 -17.93 -20.59
CA GLY A 157 5.67 -18.78 -20.34
C GLY A 157 4.35 -18.12 -20.69
N ASN A 158 3.35 -18.25 -19.82
CA ASN A 158 2.04 -17.59 -19.92
C ASN A 158 1.98 -16.22 -19.21
N TRP A 159 3.11 -15.72 -18.70
CA TRP A 159 3.15 -14.45 -17.98
C TRP A 159 2.85 -13.25 -18.91
N PRO A 160 2.08 -12.24 -18.47
CA PRO A 160 1.39 -12.14 -17.19
C PRO A 160 0.11 -12.98 -17.16
N THR A 161 -0.22 -13.51 -15.99
CA THR A 161 -1.45 -14.27 -15.73
C THR A 161 -2.64 -13.37 -15.39
N ASN A 162 -2.38 -12.15 -14.90
CA ASN A 162 -3.39 -11.14 -14.60
C ASN A 162 -3.01 -9.79 -15.25
N VAL A 163 -3.98 -9.11 -15.85
CA VAL A 163 -3.80 -7.80 -16.49
C VAL A 163 -4.97 -6.88 -16.16
N LEU A 164 -4.68 -5.73 -15.56
CA LEU A 164 -5.65 -4.65 -15.35
C LEU A 164 -5.56 -3.63 -16.48
N THR A 165 -6.70 -3.23 -17.06
CA THR A 165 -6.75 -2.07 -17.96
C THR A 165 -6.97 -0.79 -17.15
N TYR A 166 -6.08 0.19 -17.33
CA TYR A 166 -6.16 1.52 -16.71
C TYR A 166 -6.25 2.61 -17.78
N ILE A 167 -7.09 3.63 -17.55
CA ILE A 167 -7.19 4.81 -18.41
C ILE A 167 -6.48 5.97 -17.71
N VAL A 168 -5.44 6.50 -18.34
CA VAL A 168 -4.61 7.58 -17.80
C VAL A 168 -5.47 8.83 -17.52
N ARG A 169 -5.30 9.39 -16.33
CA ARG A 169 -5.98 10.59 -15.83
C ARG A 169 -5.02 11.77 -15.75
N TYR A 170 -5.56 12.96 -15.55
CA TYR A 170 -4.76 14.17 -15.34
C TYR A 170 -3.84 14.00 -14.12
N GLY A 171 -2.55 14.33 -14.28
CA GLY A 171 -1.53 14.21 -13.24
C GLY A 171 -0.90 12.82 -13.08
N ASP A 172 -1.34 11.82 -13.83
CA ASP A 172 -0.74 10.49 -13.78
C ASP A 172 0.68 10.46 -14.38
N THR A 173 1.55 9.65 -13.77
CA THR A 173 2.86 9.28 -14.29
C THR A 173 3.03 7.76 -14.18
N LEU A 174 3.86 7.14 -15.02
CA LEU A 174 4.08 5.68 -14.91
C LEU A 174 4.67 5.29 -13.54
N SER A 175 5.46 6.16 -12.91
CA SER A 175 6.00 5.92 -11.56
C SER A 175 4.93 6.01 -10.48
N ALA A 176 3.96 6.93 -10.58
CA ALA A 176 2.81 6.96 -9.68
C ALA A 176 1.92 5.72 -9.85
N LEU A 177 1.68 5.28 -11.09
CA LEU A 177 0.93 4.05 -11.36
C LEU A 177 1.68 2.79 -10.87
N ALA A 178 3.00 2.73 -11.05
CA ALA A 178 3.80 1.64 -10.52
C ALA A 178 3.82 1.61 -8.98
N ARG A 179 3.86 2.78 -8.33
CA ARG A 179 3.65 2.86 -6.87
C ARG A 179 2.28 2.30 -6.49
N ARG A 180 1.23 2.69 -7.22
CA ARG A 180 -0.14 2.25 -6.94
C ARG A 180 -0.36 0.75 -7.11
N TYR A 181 0.21 0.15 -8.15
CA TYR A 181 -0.07 -1.24 -8.53
C TYR A 181 1.03 -2.23 -8.17
N TYR A 182 2.22 -1.78 -7.77
CA TYR A 182 3.32 -2.64 -7.35
C TYR A 182 3.94 -2.24 -6.01
N ASN A 183 3.37 -1.24 -5.33
CA ASN A 183 3.94 -0.63 -4.14
C ASN A 183 5.39 -0.14 -4.33
N ASN A 184 5.81 0.11 -5.58
CA ASN A 184 7.18 0.50 -5.91
C ASN A 184 7.19 1.36 -7.17
N ALA A 185 7.48 2.65 -6.99
CA ALA A 185 7.54 3.61 -8.08
C ALA A 185 8.59 3.26 -9.13
N ARG A 186 9.65 2.51 -8.79
CA ARG A 186 10.73 2.10 -9.71
C ARG A 186 10.30 1.01 -10.71
N LYS A 187 9.18 0.32 -10.45
CA LYS A 187 8.62 -0.71 -11.36
C LYS A 187 7.86 -0.15 -12.56
N TYR A 188 8.01 1.14 -12.86
CA TYR A 188 7.37 1.77 -14.02
C TYR A 188 7.79 1.13 -15.36
N TRP A 189 8.99 0.54 -15.43
CA TRP A 189 9.45 -0.21 -16.60
C TRP A 189 8.61 -1.46 -16.90
N VAL A 190 8.00 -2.07 -15.89
CA VAL A 190 7.05 -3.17 -16.08
C VAL A 190 5.91 -2.72 -16.99
N ILE A 191 5.28 -1.59 -16.64
CA ILE A 191 4.18 -0.99 -17.40
C ILE A 191 4.68 -0.52 -18.76
N ALA A 192 5.82 0.17 -18.80
CA ALA A 192 6.35 0.74 -20.04
C ALA A 192 6.64 -0.35 -21.09
N HIS A 193 7.38 -1.40 -20.72
CA HIS A 193 7.72 -2.50 -21.63
C HIS A 193 6.47 -3.25 -22.11
N PHE A 194 5.53 -3.57 -21.22
CA PHE A 194 4.32 -4.31 -21.60
C PHE A 194 3.46 -3.55 -22.61
N ASN A 195 3.39 -2.22 -22.46
CA ASN A 195 2.62 -1.34 -23.35
C ASN A 195 3.42 -0.84 -24.56
N GLY A 196 4.67 -1.26 -24.75
CA GLY A 196 5.52 -0.81 -25.86
C GLY A 196 5.89 0.67 -25.79
N ILE A 197 5.95 1.25 -24.58
CA ILE A 197 6.28 2.66 -24.35
C ILE A 197 7.81 2.78 -24.19
N ALA A 198 8.46 3.35 -25.21
CA ALA A 198 9.91 3.56 -25.19
C ALA A 198 10.34 4.69 -24.23
N ASN A 199 9.56 5.77 -24.15
CA ASN A 199 9.81 6.89 -23.25
C ASN A 199 8.72 6.93 -22.14
N PRO A 200 9.05 6.56 -20.90
CA PRO A 200 8.12 6.54 -19.77
C PRO A 200 7.44 7.87 -19.47
N SER A 201 8.02 9.00 -19.89
CA SER A 201 7.47 10.34 -19.68
C SER A 201 6.38 10.73 -20.68
N LEU A 202 6.08 9.90 -21.69
CA LEU A 202 5.16 10.23 -22.78
C LEU A 202 3.78 9.54 -22.68
N ILE A 203 3.20 9.44 -21.48
CA ILE A 203 1.79 9.03 -21.32
C ILE A 203 0.85 10.23 -21.45
N ARG A 204 -0.37 10.00 -21.94
CA ARG A 204 -1.38 11.06 -22.18
C ARG A 204 -2.70 10.69 -21.53
N VAL A 205 -3.43 11.68 -21.02
CA VAL A 205 -4.80 11.50 -20.51
C VAL A 205 -5.66 10.78 -21.56
N GLY A 206 -6.42 9.77 -21.12
CA GLY A 206 -7.24 8.92 -21.98
C GLY A 206 -6.50 7.71 -22.59
N MET A 207 -5.17 7.65 -22.50
CA MET A 207 -4.40 6.49 -22.96
C MET A 207 -4.78 5.25 -22.15
N ARG A 208 -5.05 4.13 -22.82
CA ARG A 208 -5.28 2.83 -22.20
C ARG A 208 -3.93 2.15 -21.95
N LEU A 209 -3.66 1.82 -20.70
CA LEU A 209 -2.49 1.06 -20.26
C LEU A 209 -2.94 -0.30 -19.73
N SER A 210 -2.21 -1.34 -20.11
CA SER A 210 -2.31 -2.67 -19.53
C SER A 210 -1.27 -2.81 -18.42
N ILE A 211 -1.73 -3.03 -17.19
CA ILE A 211 -0.88 -3.20 -16.00
C ILE A 211 -0.78 -4.71 -15.72
N PRO A 212 0.37 -5.36 -16.01
CA PRO A 212 0.55 -6.79 -15.77
C PRO A 212 0.79 -7.08 -14.28
N GLU A 213 0.28 -8.20 -13.77
CA GLU A 213 0.40 -8.62 -12.36
C GLU A 213 0.15 -7.51 -11.33
N PRO A 214 -0.96 -6.74 -11.45
CA PRO A 214 -1.22 -5.65 -10.53
C PRO A 214 -1.49 -6.24 -9.14
N ILE A 215 -0.80 -5.71 -8.14
CA ILE A 215 -1.20 -5.83 -6.75
C ILE A 215 -2.42 -4.92 -6.62
N LEU A 216 -3.61 -5.51 -6.75
CA LEU A 216 -4.83 -4.74 -6.55
C LEU A 216 -4.84 -4.23 -5.11
N PRO A 217 -5.29 -2.98 -4.90
CA PRO A 217 -5.58 -2.47 -3.57
C PRO A 217 -6.41 -3.49 -2.78
N VAL A 218 -6.05 -3.73 -1.52
CA VAL A 218 -6.95 -4.43 -0.61
C VAL A 218 -8.29 -3.68 -0.65
N PRO A 219 -9.39 -4.31 -1.06
CA PRO A 219 -10.69 -3.66 -1.03
C PRO A 219 -11.00 -3.32 0.44
N VAL A 220 -11.25 -2.04 0.70
CA VAL A 220 -11.75 -1.59 2.01
C VAL A 220 -13.27 -1.80 2.04
N PRO A 221 -13.87 -2.09 3.21
CA PRO A 221 -15.32 -2.18 3.35
C PRO A 221 -16.04 -0.93 2.84
N ALA A 222 -17.27 -1.09 2.36
CA ALA A 222 -18.10 0.05 1.98
C ALA A 222 -18.29 0.98 3.19
N GLY A 223 -18.08 2.29 3.02
CA GLY A 223 -18.06 3.24 4.13
C GLY A 223 -16.69 3.44 4.76
N GLU A 224 -15.63 2.77 4.27
CA GLU A 224 -14.24 3.06 4.61
C GLU A 224 -13.47 3.63 3.41
N SER A 225 -12.44 4.44 3.68
CA SER A 225 -11.53 4.94 2.65
C SER A 225 -10.15 4.36 2.84
N ARG A 226 -9.48 4.03 1.73
CA ARG A 226 -8.07 3.62 1.74
C ARG A 226 -7.08 4.78 1.87
N TYR A 227 -7.55 6.00 1.61
CA TYR A 227 -6.71 7.18 1.60
C TYR A 227 -6.57 7.77 3.00
N LEU A 228 -5.45 8.43 3.29
CA LEU A 228 -5.25 9.09 4.58
C LEU A 228 -6.09 10.36 4.75
N TYR A 229 -6.51 10.97 3.64
CA TYR A 229 -7.16 12.28 3.63
C TYR A 229 -8.53 12.26 4.28
N GLY A 230 -8.91 13.36 4.93
CA GLY A 230 -10.25 13.52 5.44
C GLY A 230 -10.58 14.93 5.90
N ILE A 231 -11.88 15.17 6.07
CA ILE A 231 -12.44 16.44 6.52
C ILE A 231 -13.38 16.17 7.69
N HIS A 232 -13.27 16.98 8.74
CA HIS A 232 -14.25 17.05 9.79
C HIS A 232 -15.46 17.90 9.32
N ASP A 233 -16.65 17.34 9.46
CA ASP A 233 -17.95 17.78 8.92
C ASP A 233 -18.17 17.58 7.41
N PRO A 234 -19.43 17.34 6.98
CA PRO A 234 -19.79 17.28 5.58
C PRO A 234 -19.82 18.67 4.91
N GLY A 235 -19.65 18.68 3.59
CA GLY A 235 -19.75 19.84 2.70
C GLY A 235 -18.46 20.13 1.92
N GLY A 236 -17.31 19.66 2.41
CA GLY A 236 -15.98 19.86 1.80
C GLY A 236 -15.49 18.70 0.94
N GLU A 237 -16.20 17.56 0.93
CA GLU A 237 -15.77 16.30 0.33
C GLU A 237 -15.53 16.37 -1.18
N ALA A 238 -16.13 17.35 -1.88
CA ALA A 238 -15.91 17.60 -3.29
C ALA A 238 -14.42 17.89 -3.59
N LEU A 239 -13.69 18.54 -2.68
CA LEU A 239 -12.25 18.80 -2.82
C LEU A 239 -11.45 17.51 -2.99
N MET A 240 -11.85 16.45 -2.27
CA MET A 240 -11.29 15.11 -2.38
C MET A 240 -11.83 14.37 -3.61
N GLY A 241 -13.13 14.50 -3.87
CA GLY A 241 -13.84 13.87 -5.00
C GLY A 241 -13.27 14.24 -6.36
N ASP A 242 -13.03 15.53 -6.58
CA ASP A 242 -12.50 16.09 -7.84
C ASP A 242 -11.10 15.55 -8.17
N SER A 243 -10.32 15.21 -7.14
CA SER A 243 -9.00 14.59 -7.31
C SER A 243 -9.07 13.09 -7.62
N GLY A 244 -10.23 12.46 -7.42
CA GLY A 244 -10.40 11.01 -7.46
C GLY A 244 -9.87 10.25 -6.24
N ARG A 245 -9.43 10.95 -5.18
CA ARG A 245 -8.96 10.37 -3.90
C ARG A 245 -10.01 10.63 -2.83
N LYS A 246 -11.09 9.87 -2.86
CA LYS A 246 -12.22 10.00 -1.94
C LYS A 246 -11.82 9.52 -0.54
N GLY A 247 -11.50 10.48 0.32
CA GLY A 247 -11.03 10.26 1.69
C GLY A 247 -12.17 10.03 2.69
N TRP A 248 -11.93 10.42 3.93
CA TRP A 248 -12.83 10.26 5.06
C TRP A 248 -13.64 11.54 5.35
N VAL A 249 -14.89 11.39 5.77
CA VAL A 249 -15.72 12.45 6.30
C VAL A 249 -16.17 12.04 7.70
N LEU A 250 -15.98 12.91 8.69
CA LEU A 250 -16.58 12.73 10.01
C LEU A 250 -17.84 13.57 10.11
N VAL A 251 -18.96 12.96 10.50
CA VAL A 251 -20.18 13.67 10.86
C VAL A 251 -20.32 13.62 12.38
N THR A 252 -20.78 14.71 12.99
CA THR A 252 -21.09 14.71 14.42
C THR A 252 -22.59 14.88 14.63
N GLU A 253 -23.16 14.06 15.50
CA GLU A 253 -24.58 14.03 15.82
C GLU A 253 -24.79 14.20 17.33
N GLU A 254 -25.69 15.12 17.69
CA GLU A 254 -26.24 15.21 19.04
C GLU A 254 -27.50 14.33 19.09
N VAL A 255 -27.41 13.20 19.78
CA VAL A 255 -28.49 12.20 19.81
C VAL A 255 -29.37 12.31 21.06
N GLY A 256 -28.95 13.08 22.07
CA GLY A 256 -29.64 13.13 23.36
C GLY A 256 -29.59 11.79 24.08
N ARG A 257 -30.53 11.53 24.99
CA ARG A 257 -30.61 10.26 25.74
C ARG A 257 -32.00 9.65 25.82
N ASP A 258 -32.98 10.13 25.06
CA ASP A 258 -34.34 9.56 25.10
C ASP A 258 -34.31 8.11 24.58
N PRO A 259 -34.58 7.10 25.42
CA PRO A 259 -34.52 5.70 24.98
C PRO A 259 -35.68 5.30 24.06
N HIS A 260 -36.70 6.15 23.93
CA HIS A 260 -37.83 5.96 23.02
C HIS A 260 -37.67 6.66 21.67
N ASP A 261 -36.66 7.53 21.54
CA ASP A 261 -36.32 8.12 20.26
C ASP A 261 -35.66 7.06 19.35
N THR A 262 -36.33 6.82 18.23
CA THR A 262 -35.96 5.84 17.19
C THR A 262 -35.51 6.51 15.90
N SER A 263 -35.32 7.83 15.91
CA SER A 263 -34.81 8.54 14.74
C SER A 263 -33.35 8.18 14.46
N GLY A 264 -33.02 8.14 13.18
CA GLY A 264 -31.66 7.97 12.64
C GLY A 264 -31.42 8.88 11.44
N LYS A 265 -30.33 8.65 10.71
CA LYS A 265 -29.89 9.48 9.57
C LYS A 265 -29.47 8.62 8.37
N ASP A 266 -29.64 9.17 7.18
CA ASP A 266 -29.18 8.53 5.94
C ASP A 266 -27.88 9.17 5.45
N TYR A 267 -26.80 8.40 5.49
CA TYR A 267 -25.48 8.80 5.03
C TYR A 267 -25.06 8.14 3.72
N ARG A 268 -25.98 7.44 3.03
CA ARG A 268 -25.67 6.76 1.76
C ARG A 268 -25.18 7.72 0.68
N TYR A 269 -25.52 9.01 0.76
CA TYR A 269 -24.97 10.01 -0.16
C TYR A 269 -23.43 10.11 -0.13
N LEU A 270 -22.78 9.80 1.00
CA LEU A 270 -21.32 9.69 1.12
C LEU A 270 -20.82 8.28 0.77
N GLN A 271 -21.48 7.26 1.32
CA GLN A 271 -21.09 5.86 1.10
C GLN A 271 -21.18 5.44 -0.38
N ASP A 272 -22.31 5.72 -1.04
CA ASP A 272 -22.54 5.40 -2.45
C ASP A 272 -21.64 6.23 -3.36
N ALA A 273 -21.27 7.43 -2.91
CA ALA A 273 -20.24 8.24 -3.55
C ALA A 273 -18.84 7.67 -3.33
N GLY A 274 -18.62 6.69 -2.43
CA GLY A 274 -17.35 6.01 -2.22
C GLY A 274 -16.41 6.72 -1.24
N TYR A 275 -16.96 7.53 -0.32
CA TYR A 275 -16.20 8.11 0.78
C TYR A 275 -16.16 7.17 1.99
N GLY A 276 -15.09 7.28 2.77
CA GLY A 276 -15.06 6.76 4.13
C GLY A 276 -15.90 7.65 5.04
N LEU A 277 -16.66 7.06 5.95
CA LEU A 277 -17.55 7.78 6.84
C LEU A 277 -17.39 7.28 8.27
N MET A 278 -17.30 8.23 9.19
CA MET A 278 -17.42 8.02 10.62
C MET A 278 -18.51 8.94 11.16
N VAL A 279 -19.23 8.50 12.19
CA VAL A 279 -20.21 9.33 12.89
C VAL A 279 -19.85 9.37 14.36
N ARG A 280 -19.65 10.58 14.90
CA ARG A 280 -19.49 10.81 16.34
C ARG A 280 -20.84 11.08 16.99
N LEU A 281 -21.20 10.23 17.95
CA LEU A 281 -22.44 10.31 18.71
C LEU A 281 -22.16 10.99 20.04
N ASN A 282 -22.72 12.18 20.21
CA ASN A 282 -22.69 12.94 21.46
C ASN A 282 -24.06 12.90 22.14
N HIS A 283 -24.07 12.85 23.46
CA HIS A 283 -25.27 13.14 24.25
C HIS A 283 -25.75 14.56 23.98
N GLY A 284 -24.83 15.53 24.05
CA GLY A 284 -24.96 16.88 23.50
C GLY A 284 -23.71 17.70 23.77
N TYR A 285 -23.85 19.02 23.84
CA TYR A 285 -22.73 19.95 24.01
C TYR A 285 -22.94 20.88 25.20
N SER A 286 -21.85 21.44 25.72
CA SER A 286 -21.88 22.32 26.90
C SER A 286 -22.57 23.68 26.68
N THR A 287 -22.99 24.04 25.46
CA THR A 287 -23.72 25.29 25.24
C THR A 287 -25.18 25.17 25.70
N PRO A 288 -25.61 25.95 26.71
CA PRO A 288 -26.96 25.86 27.25
C PRO A 288 -27.94 26.57 26.32
N THR A 289 -28.43 25.87 25.30
CA THR A 289 -29.68 26.24 24.63
C THR A 289 -30.84 25.52 25.32
N GLN A 290 -32.04 26.09 25.24
CA GLN A 290 -33.21 25.49 25.88
C GLN A 290 -33.51 24.13 25.23
N GLY A 291 -33.41 23.05 26.01
CA GLY A 291 -33.52 21.68 25.51
C GLY A 291 -32.18 21.01 25.15
N ALA A 292 -31.05 21.68 25.37
CA ALA A 292 -29.72 21.10 25.19
C ALA A 292 -29.39 20.04 26.25
N PHE A 293 -28.63 19.04 25.82
CA PHE A 293 -28.08 17.99 26.66
C PHE A 293 -26.62 18.34 27.01
N PRO A 294 -26.33 18.89 28.20
CA PRO A 294 -24.98 19.36 28.48
C PRO A 294 -24.01 18.18 28.58
N GLY A 295 -22.92 18.25 27.82
CA GLY A 295 -21.81 17.30 27.85
C GLY A 295 -21.88 16.19 26.80
N THR A 296 -20.69 15.76 26.37
CA THR A 296 -20.48 14.75 25.33
C THR A 296 -21.08 13.38 25.70
N ILE A 297 -21.07 13.06 27.00
CA ILE A 297 -21.84 11.97 27.61
C ILE A 297 -22.69 12.54 28.75
N PRO A 298 -23.75 11.83 29.19
CA PRO A 298 -24.60 12.30 30.28
C PRO A 298 -23.86 12.42 31.62
N LEU A 299 -24.50 13.05 32.61
CA LEU A 299 -24.09 12.97 34.00
C LEU A 299 -24.12 11.50 34.48
N CYS A 300 -23.11 11.07 35.22
CA CYS A 300 -23.12 9.83 35.98
C CYS A 300 -24.02 9.99 37.22
N ASP A 301 -25.29 9.58 37.11
CA ASP A 301 -26.22 9.49 38.23
C ASP A 301 -25.96 8.23 39.08
N PRO A 302 -26.39 8.18 40.36
CA PRO A 302 -26.07 7.07 41.27
C PRO A 302 -26.41 5.67 40.77
N ASP A 303 -27.48 5.53 39.96
CA ASP A 303 -27.92 4.26 39.38
C ASP A 303 -27.41 4.06 37.93
N GLU A 304 -26.59 4.98 37.42
CA GLU A 304 -26.12 5.09 36.03
C GLU A 304 -27.25 4.99 34.99
N ARG A 305 -28.46 5.44 35.37
CA ARG A 305 -29.64 5.36 34.52
C ARG A 305 -29.47 6.21 33.26
N ALA A 306 -28.84 7.38 33.40
CA ALA A 306 -28.57 8.28 32.29
C ALA A 306 -27.67 7.63 31.22
N TYR A 307 -26.67 6.86 31.65
CA TYR A 307 -25.79 6.11 30.74
C TYR A 307 -26.54 4.99 30.02
N LEU A 308 -27.42 4.27 30.71
CA LEU A 308 -28.24 3.24 30.06
C LEU A 308 -29.17 3.85 29.01
N GLU A 309 -29.81 4.97 29.32
CA GLU A 309 -30.72 5.69 28.42
C GLU A 309 -30.00 6.24 27.19
N PHE A 310 -28.85 6.89 27.37
CA PHE A 310 -27.98 7.31 26.27
C PHE A 310 -27.53 6.14 25.40
N ALA A 311 -27.10 5.04 26.02
CA ALA A 311 -26.69 3.86 25.26
C ALA A 311 -27.86 3.25 24.46
N MET A 312 -29.06 3.21 25.01
CA MET A 312 -30.27 2.78 24.27
C MET A 312 -30.54 3.71 23.09
N ARG A 313 -30.42 5.02 23.30
CA ARG A 313 -30.57 6.03 22.24
C ARG A 313 -29.55 5.87 21.12
N CYS A 314 -28.27 5.66 21.45
CA CYS A 314 -27.21 5.36 20.49
C CYS A 314 -27.54 4.10 19.68
N GLY A 315 -27.96 3.02 20.34
CA GLY A 315 -28.37 1.79 19.66
C GLY A 315 -29.55 2.00 18.70
N ASN A 316 -30.56 2.78 19.11
CA ASN A 316 -31.70 3.10 18.25
C ASN A 316 -31.30 3.99 17.06
N PHE A 317 -30.38 4.95 17.28
CA PHE A 317 -29.88 5.82 16.23
C PHE A 317 -29.15 5.02 15.15
N VAL A 318 -28.25 4.12 15.56
CA VAL A 318 -27.49 3.25 14.67
C VAL A 318 -28.42 2.32 13.89
N GLU A 319 -29.34 1.63 14.58
CA GLU A 319 -30.31 0.71 13.96
C GLU A 319 -31.18 1.37 12.88
N ASN A 320 -31.46 2.67 13.02
CA ASN A 320 -32.28 3.44 12.09
C ASN A 320 -31.46 4.36 11.18
N SER A 321 -30.12 4.21 11.16
CA SER A 321 -29.24 4.94 10.27
C SER A 321 -28.76 4.04 9.12
N SER A 322 -28.36 4.65 8.00
CA SER A 322 -27.91 3.92 6.81
C SER A 322 -26.62 4.52 6.27
N GLY A 323 -25.74 3.68 5.72
CA GLY A 323 -24.51 4.11 5.05
C GLY A 323 -23.29 4.34 5.96
N CYS A 324 -23.39 4.02 7.25
CA CYS A 324 -22.28 4.11 8.21
C CYS A 324 -22.19 2.83 9.05
N HIS A 325 -20.98 2.41 9.40
CA HIS A 325 -20.70 1.33 10.36
C HIS A 325 -19.54 1.69 11.32
N LEU A 326 -19.15 2.97 11.42
CA LEU A 326 -18.09 3.46 12.33
C LEU A 326 -18.67 4.54 13.25
N TRP A 327 -18.76 4.22 14.54
CA TRP A 327 -19.44 5.04 15.54
C TRP A 327 -18.49 5.45 16.66
N ILE A 328 -18.19 6.74 16.79
CA ILE A 328 -17.38 7.29 17.88
C ILE A 328 -18.32 7.68 19.03
N ILE A 329 -18.03 7.25 20.25
CA ILE A 329 -18.87 7.58 21.41
C ILE A 329 -18.24 8.73 22.18
N GLY A 330 -18.79 9.92 21.99
CA GLY A 330 -18.34 11.15 22.65
C GLY A 330 -17.09 11.79 22.03
N ASN A 331 -16.58 12.81 22.72
CA ASN A 331 -15.45 13.64 22.33
C ASN A 331 -14.65 14.09 23.56
N GLU A 332 -13.32 14.09 23.46
CA GLU A 332 -12.41 14.80 24.37
C GLU A 332 -12.83 14.79 25.85
N THR A 333 -13.10 13.61 26.41
CA THR A 333 -13.77 13.47 27.71
C THR A 333 -12.94 13.99 28.90
N ASN A 334 -11.65 14.23 28.72
CA ASN A 334 -10.79 14.91 29.68
C ASN A 334 -10.91 16.45 29.66
N HIS A 335 -11.55 17.02 28.64
CA HIS A 335 -11.69 18.47 28.47
C HIS A 335 -12.93 18.99 29.20
N PRO A 336 -12.83 20.03 30.06
CA PRO A 336 -13.97 20.52 30.84
C PRO A 336 -15.17 21.02 30.02
N ASN A 337 -14.91 21.59 28.84
CA ASN A 337 -15.96 21.96 27.88
C ASN A 337 -16.82 20.77 27.40
N GLU A 338 -16.37 19.53 27.53
CA GLU A 338 -17.12 18.33 27.14
C GLU A 338 -17.82 17.65 28.32
N TRP A 339 -17.56 18.10 29.55
CA TRP A 339 -18.16 17.52 30.73
C TRP A 339 -19.67 17.81 30.82
N PRO A 340 -20.47 16.89 31.40
CA PRO A 340 -21.84 17.19 31.74
C PRO A 340 -21.90 18.33 32.76
N GLY A 341 -22.43 19.47 32.31
CA GLY A 341 -22.43 20.75 33.04
C GLY A 341 -21.32 21.73 32.66
N GLY A 342 -20.49 21.39 31.66
CA GLY A 342 -19.38 22.23 31.20
C GLY A 342 -18.22 22.30 32.20
N PRO A 343 -17.41 23.38 32.18
CA PRO A 343 -16.21 23.47 33.01
C PRO A 343 -16.43 23.36 34.52
N GLU A 344 -17.61 23.74 35.00
CA GLU A 344 -18.02 23.64 36.41
C GLU A 344 -18.85 22.35 36.68
N GLY A 345 -18.93 21.47 35.68
CA GLY A 345 -19.71 20.24 35.68
C GLY A 345 -18.99 19.04 36.31
N GLN A 346 -19.56 17.86 36.13
CA GLN A 346 -18.94 16.62 36.62
C GLN A 346 -17.81 16.19 35.68
N MET A 347 -16.59 16.19 36.20
CA MET A 347 -15.44 15.61 35.51
C MET A 347 -15.70 14.16 35.14
N ILE A 348 -15.42 13.81 33.88
CA ILE A 348 -15.54 12.44 33.38
C ILE A 348 -14.24 11.69 33.70
N THR A 349 -14.25 10.81 34.71
CA THR A 349 -13.10 9.90 35.00
C THR A 349 -12.99 8.79 33.94
N PRO A 350 -11.84 8.11 33.82
CA PRO A 350 -11.71 6.93 32.97
C PRO A 350 -12.78 5.85 33.22
N GLU A 351 -13.13 5.58 34.48
CA GLU A 351 -14.15 4.59 34.85
C GLU A 351 -15.56 5.04 34.45
N MET A 352 -15.87 6.32 34.63
CA MET A 352 -17.15 6.91 34.22
C MET A 352 -17.35 6.77 32.71
N TYR A 353 -16.34 7.18 31.94
CA TYR A 353 -16.38 7.06 30.48
C TYR A 353 -16.44 5.58 30.05
N ALA A 354 -15.62 4.70 30.62
CA ALA A 354 -15.64 3.29 30.28
C ALA A 354 -16.99 2.61 30.59
N SER A 355 -17.65 2.99 31.70
CA SER A 355 -19.00 2.50 32.02
C SER A 355 -20.01 2.90 30.95
N CYS A 356 -20.07 4.19 30.60
CA CYS A 356 -20.95 4.72 29.56
C CYS A 356 -20.64 4.08 28.19
N PHE A 357 -19.37 4.01 27.81
CA PHE A 357 -18.91 3.44 26.55
C PHE A 357 -19.33 1.98 26.39
N ARG A 358 -19.06 1.13 27.39
CA ARG A 358 -19.38 -0.31 27.34
C ARG A 358 -20.88 -0.56 27.17
N ARG A 359 -21.72 0.32 27.72
CA ARG A 359 -23.17 0.30 27.51
C ARG A 359 -23.50 0.61 26.06
N CYS A 360 -22.93 1.68 25.49
CA CYS A 360 -23.11 2.02 24.08
C CYS A 360 -22.64 0.89 23.16
N TYR A 361 -21.43 0.37 23.40
CA TYR A 361 -20.85 -0.79 22.70
C TYR A 361 -21.83 -1.97 22.68
N THR A 362 -22.35 -2.34 23.85
CA THR A 362 -23.29 -3.47 23.98
C THR A 362 -24.62 -3.18 23.28
N GLN A 363 -25.11 -1.94 23.36
CA GLN A 363 -26.37 -1.52 22.77
C GLN A 363 -26.35 -1.44 21.25
N ILE A 364 -25.20 -1.11 20.66
CA ILE A 364 -24.99 -1.05 19.21
C ILE A 364 -24.81 -2.48 18.65
N HIS A 365 -23.87 -3.25 19.20
CA HIS A 365 -23.55 -4.59 18.71
C HIS A 365 -24.72 -5.59 18.80
N ARG A 366 -25.67 -5.37 19.72
CA ARG A 366 -26.88 -6.21 19.82
C ARG A 366 -27.96 -5.89 18.79
N ARG A 367 -27.82 -4.82 17.99
CA ARG A 367 -28.84 -4.44 17.00
C ARG A 367 -28.77 -5.33 15.77
N PRO A 368 -29.92 -5.72 15.18
CA PRO A 368 -29.93 -6.53 13.98
C PRO A 368 -29.12 -5.86 12.85
N GLY A 369 -28.13 -6.57 12.30
CA GLY A 369 -27.28 -6.06 11.21
C GLY A 369 -26.06 -5.24 11.63
N HIS A 370 -25.91 -4.92 12.93
CA HIS A 370 -24.84 -4.04 13.43
C HIS A 370 -23.80 -4.74 14.32
N GLY A 371 -23.82 -6.07 14.40
CA GLY A 371 -22.84 -6.83 15.20
C GLY A 371 -21.41 -6.82 14.64
N ALA A 372 -21.20 -6.20 13.49
CA ALA A 372 -19.88 -6.01 12.86
C ALA A 372 -19.50 -4.52 12.75
N ASP A 373 -20.34 -3.61 13.26
CA ASP A 373 -20.04 -2.19 13.30
C ASP A 373 -18.86 -1.92 14.23
N GLN A 374 -18.06 -0.90 13.94
CA GLN A 374 -16.98 -0.46 14.81
C GLN A 374 -17.51 0.57 15.81
N VAL A 375 -17.39 0.28 17.10
CA VAL A 375 -17.60 1.25 18.17
C VAL A 375 -16.25 1.75 18.67
N ILE A 376 -15.99 3.03 18.38
CA ILE A 376 -14.66 3.67 18.45
C ILE A 376 -14.59 4.56 19.69
N VAL A 377 -13.50 4.41 20.44
CA VAL A 377 -13.20 5.22 21.62
C VAL A 377 -12.97 6.68 21.20
N ALA A 378 -13.63 7.63 21.88
CA ALA A 378 -13.38 9.07 21.74
C ALA A 378 -11.88 9.40 21.87
N ALA A 379 -11.47 10.42 21.10
CA ALA A 379 -10.17 11.02 21.27
C ALA A 379 -10.08 11.74 22.62
N VAL A 380 -8.87 11.77 23.17
CA VAL A 380 -8.52 12.54 24.37
C VAL A 380 -7.92 13.86 23.91
N ALA A 381 -8.36 14.98 24.50
CA ALA A 381 -7.79 16.30 24.20
C ALA A 381 -6.31 16.32 24.58
N PRO A 382 -5.39 16.51 23.61
CA PRO A 382 -3.98 16.69 23.93
C PRO A 382 -3.79 17.96 24.77
N TRP A 383 -2.77 17.96 25.63
CA TRP A 383 -2.34 19.10 26.44
C TRP A 383 -3.34 19.58 27.51
N ASN A 384 -4.53 18.99 27.62
CA ASN A 384 -5.49 19.34 28.66
C ASN A 384 -5.22 18.57 29.96
N ALA A 385 -4.87 19.31 31.02
CA ALA A 385 -4.53 18.78 32.34
C ALA A 385 -5.62 18.90 33.40
N SER A 386 -6.87 19.12 32.98
CA SER A 386 -7.99 19.41 33.90
C SER A 386 -8.54 18.14 34.57
N ALA A 387 -8.43 16.99 33.91
CA ALA A 387 -8.92 15.73 34.45
C ALA A 387 -7.94 15.12 35.47
N GLN A 388 -8.08 15.50 36.75
CA GLN A 388 -7.24 15.02 37.86
C GLN A 388 -8.02 14.07 38.76
N TYR A 389 -7.43 12.91 39.04
CA TYR A 389 -8.02 11.85 39.87
C TYR A 389 -6.90 11.04 40.54
N PRO A 390 -7.21 10.20 41.55
CA PRO A 390 -6.19 9.39 42.22
C PRO A 390 -5.39 8.53 41.22
N GLY A 391 -4.07 8.66 41.21
CA GLY A 391 -3.18 8.02 40.24
C GLY A 391 -2.83 8.86 39.00
N ASN A 392 -3.49 10.00 38.80
CA ASN A 392 -3.18 10.97 37.76
C ASN A 392 -3.30 12.42 38.29
N GLU A 393 -2.59 12.71 39.38
CA GLU A 393 -2.69 13.99 40.09
C GLU A 393 -2.21 15.18 39.24
N ARG A 394 -1.34 14.93 38.25
CA ARG A 394 -0.88 15.98 37.32
C ARG A 394 -1.84 16.25 36.16
N GLY A 395 -2.89 15.44 35.99
CA GLY A 395 -3.81 15.55 34.84
C GLY A 395 -3.15 15.17 33.51
N ASP A 396 -2.25 14.19 33.49
CA ASP A 396 -1.61 13.75 32.27
C ASP A 396 -2.62 13.10 31.32
N TRP A 397 -2.85 13.72 30.16
CA TRP A 397 -3.79 13.23 29.15
C TRP A 397 -3.34 11.89 28.54
N ILE A 398 -2.04 11.58 28.52
CA ILE A 398 -1.57 10.25 28.07
C ILE A 398 -1.89 9.19 29.12
N GLN A 399 -1.76 9.52 30.41
CA GLN A 399 -2.19 8.61 31.49
C GLN A 399 -3.71 8.41 31.47
N TYR A 400 -4.49 9.48 31.31
CA TYR A 400 -5.95 9.41 31.14
C TYR A 400 -6.34 8.47 29.98
N PHE A 401 -5.67 8.61 28.83
CA PHE A 401 -5.90 7.74 27.68
C PHE A 401 -5.61 6.27 27.98
N VAL A 402 -4.49 5.96 28.64
CA VAL A 402 -4.14 4.58 29.04
C VAL A 402 -5.16 4.03 30.04
N ASP A 403 -5.57 4.84 31.01
CA ASP A 403 -6.54 4.43 32.02
C ASP A 403 -7.91 4.15 31.40
N VAL A 404 -8.35 4.98 30.43
CA VAL A 404 -9.57 4.74 29.66
C VAL A 404 -9.47 3.41 28.91
N LEU A 405 -8.42 3.21 28.12
CA LEU A 405 -8.26 1.99 27.32
C LEU A 405 -8.16 0.73 28.20
N THR A 406 -7.51 0.84 29.37
CA THR A 406 -7.44 -0.24 30.36
C THR A 406 -8.81 -0.51 30.98
N ALA A 407 -9.52 0.56 31.38
CA ALA A 407 -10.83 0.49 31.98
C ALA A 407 -11.90 -0.02 31.01
N LEU A 408 -11.67 -0.04 29.70
CA LEU A 408 -12.57 -0.65 28.71
C LEU A 408 -12.49 -2.18 28.69
N ASP A 409 -11.37 -2.78 29.13
CA ASP A 409 -11.12 -4.24 29.16
C ASP A 409 -11.39 -4.90 27.79
N GLY A 410 -10.79 -4.34 26.73
CA GLY A 410 -10.88 -4.88 25.37
C GLY A 410 -12.22 -4.64 24.65
N ARG A 411 -13.18 -3.94 25.28
CA ARG A 411 -14.49 -3.66 24.68
C ARG A 411 -14.47 -2.37 23.85
N CYS A 412 -13.74 -2.37 22.75
CA CYS A 412 -13.78 -1.34 21.70
C CYS A 412 -13.25 -1.90 20.37
N ASP A 413 -13.67 -1.31 19.25
CA ASP A 413 -13.32 -1.79 17.91
C ASP A 413 -12.37 -0.85 17.17
N GLY A 414 -12.04 0.29 17.77
CA GLY A 414 -11.13 1.29 17.20
C GLY A 414 -10.84 2.42 18.19
N ILE A 415 -9.84 3.22 17.84
CA ILE A 415 -9.33 4.31 18.69
C ILE A 415 -9.29 5.60 17.88
N ALA A 416 -9.97 6.65 18.33
CA ALA A 416 -9.81 7.99 17.80
C ALA A 416 -8.71 8.74 18.56
N LEU A 417 -7.96 9.57 17.84
CA LEU A 417 -6.93 10.46 18.37
C LEU A 417 -7.10 11.86 17.80
N HIS A 418 -6.71 12.88 18.56
CA HIS A 418 -6.56 14.25 18.08
C HIS A 418 -5.11 14.69 18.19
N THR A 419 -4.66 15.52 17.27
CA THR A 419 -3.32 16.12 17.34
C THR A 419 -3.25 17.41 16.54
N TYR A 420 -2.44 18.35 17.01
CA TYR A 420 -2.40 19.72 16.48
C TYR A 420 -0.96 20.25 16.47
N THR A 421 -0.74 21.37 15.81
CA THR A 421 0.42 22.23 16.08
C THR A 421 -0.03 23.51 16.77
N HIS A 422 0.88 24.23 17.39
CA HIS A 422 0.66 25.60 17.87
C HIS A 422 1.09 26.60 16.78
N GLY A 423 0.28 26.76 15.74
CA GLY A 423 0.50 27.68 14.62
C GLY A 423 0.82 27.01 13.28
N ALA A 424 0.84 27.82 12.22
CA ALA A 424 0.80 27.37 10.82
C ALA A 424 2.14 26.94 10.20
N ASP A 425 3.27 27.06 10.92
CA ASP A 425 4.59 26.70 10.37
C ASP A 425 4.69 25.18 10.13
N PRO A 426 4.92 24.71 8.89
CA PRO A 426 5.05 23.28 8.60
C PRO A 426 6.19 22.59 9.37
N ALA A 427 7.21 23.31 9.84
CA ALA A 427 8.28 22.74 10.65
C ALA A 427 7.76 22.15 11.99
N LYS A 428 6.69 22.74 12.54
CA LYS A 428 6.05 22.30 13.78
C LYS A 428 5.49 20.88 13.68
N VAL A 429 5.05 20.46 12.50
CA VAL A 429 4.55 19.10 12.25
C VAL A 429 5.58 18.03 12.61
N THR A 430 6.86 18.31 12.37
CA THR A 430 7.96 17.38 12.66
C THR A 430 8.78 17.75 13.88
N SER A 431 8.34 18.77 14.63
CA SER A 431 9.05 19.25 15.82
C SER A 431 9.12 18.17 16.89
N LEU A 432 10.26 18.15 17.61
CA LEU A 432 10.48 17.32 18.80
C LEU A 432 10.44 18.15 20.09
N GLU A 433 9.98 19.41 20.00
CA GLU A 433 9.83 20.30 21.13
C GLU A 433 8.98 19.67 22.23
N ARG A 434 9.38 19.92 23.47
CA ARG A 434 8.75 19.39 24.67
C ARG A 434 8.06 20.52 25.43
N MET A 435 7.02 20.18 26.16
CA MET A 435 6.29 21.14 26.98
C MET A 435 7.11 21.59 28.19
N ASP A 436 6.69 22.69 28.80
CA ASP A 436 7.24 23.17 30.06
C ASP A 436 6.88 22.24 31.25
N PRO A 437 7.55 22.38 32.41
CA PRO A 437 7.12 21.70 33.63
C PRO A 437 5.63 21.88 33.93
N PRO A 438 4.91 20.84 34.38
CA PRO A 438 5.40 19.51 34.78
C PRO A 438 5.47 18.47 33.65
N PHE A 439 5.37 18.86 32.38
CA PHE A 439 5.18 17.98 31.22
C PHE A 439 6.37 17.93 30.26
N ARG A 440 7.61 18.12 30.75
CA ARG A 440 8.83 18.05 29.92
C ARG A 440 9.02 16.70 29.21
N ASP A 441 8.31 15.66 29.64
CA ASP A 441 8.25 14.34 29.03
C ASP A 441 7.16 14.22 27.93
N ARG A 442 6.47 15.30 27.58
CA ARG A 442 5.40 15.34 26.55
C ARG A 442 5.79 16.23 25.38
N TYR A 443 5.44 15.84 24.16
CA TYR A 443 5.63 16.66 22.97
C TYR A 443 4.65 17.83 22.94
N TYR A 444 5.15 18.99 22.52
CA TYR A 444 4.38 20.22 22.45
C TYR A 444 3.60 20.39 21.14
N GLU A 445 4.07 19.79 20.05
CA GLU A 445 3.50 20.00 18.71
C GLU A 445 2.81 18.72 18.18
N PHE A 446 2.67 18.62 16.86
CA PHE A 446 1.96 17.54 16.15
C PHE A 446 2.44 16.14 16.55
N ARG A 447 3.71 15.94 16.86
CA ARG A 447 4.22 14.61 17.25
C ARG A 447 3.71 14.10 18.60
N SER A 448 2.87 14.86 19.29
CA SER A 448 2.07 14.38 20.43
C SER A 448 1.29 13.09 20.11
N TYR A 449 0.79 12.92 18.86
CA TYR A 449 0.11 11.68 18.45
C TYR A 449 0.97 10.42 18.67
N ARG A 450 2.30 10.52 18.55
CA ARG A 450 3.21 9.38 18.71
C ARG A 450 3.14 8.82 20.12
N GLN A 451 2.99 9.68 21.13
CA GLN A 451 2.89 9.24 22.52
C GLN A 451 1.57 8.54 22.81
N PHE A 452 0.47 8.98 22.20
CA PHE A 452 -0.77 8.20 22.21
C PHE A 452 -0.56 6.84 21.55
N MET A 453 -0.01 6.80 20.33
CA MET A 453 0.24 5.57 19.59
C MET A 453 1.12 4.59 20.37
N GLU A 454 2.21 5.06 20.96
CA GLU A 454 3.12 4.27 21.79
C GLU A 454 2.42 3.73 23.04
N ALA A 455 1.57 4.53 23.67
CA ALA A 455 0.85 4.20 24.90
C ALA A 455 -0.34 3.23 24.73
N ILE A 456 -0.83 2.99 23.50
CA ILE A 456 -1.88 1.99 23.25
C ILE A 456 -1.46 0.62 23.84
N PRO A 457 -2.27 0.00 24.73
CA PRO A 457 -1.97 -1.32 25.31
C PRO A 457 -1.73 -2.38 24.24
N LEU A 458 -0.83 -3.34 24.53
CA LEU A 458 -0.46 -4.38 23.57
C LEU A 458 -1.65 -5.19 23.04
N SER A 459 -2.64 -5.46 23.91
CA SER A 459 -3.89 -6.16 23.56
C SER A 459 -4.73 -5.42 22.51
N LEU A 460 -4.53 -4.10 22.34
CA LEU A 460 -5.29 -3.24 21.44
C LEU A 460 -4.48 -2.80 20.21
N LYS A 461 -3.21 -3.21 20.08
CA LYS A 461 -2.36 -2.85 18.92
C LYS A 461 -2.86 -3.39 17.57
N GLY A 462 -3.78 -4.35 17.59
CA GLY A 462 -4.46 -4.86 16.38
C GLY A 462 -5.64 -4.01 15.92
N LEU A 463 -6.13 -3.07 16.74
CA LEU A 463 -7.28 -2.25 16.41
C LEU A 463 -6.93 -1.13 15.42
N PRO A 464 -7.89 -0.65 14.63
CA PRO A 464 -7.72 0.55 13.82
C PRO A 464 -7.56 1.81 14.66
N VAL A 465 -6.72 2.73 14.19
CA VAL A 465 -6.54 4.06 14.78
C VAL A 465 -6.86 5.14 13.75
N TYR A 466 -7.62 6.15 14.17
CA TYR A 466 -8.12 7.24 13.35
C TYR A 466 -7.71 8.58 13.98
N ILE A 467 -7.02 9.46 13.25
CA ILE A 467 -6.88 10.84 13.70
C ILE A 467 -8.06 11.64 13.17
N THR A 468 -9.03 11.89 14.05
CA THR A 468 -10.35 12.42 13.68
C THR A 468 -10.41 13.94 13.67
N GLU A 469 -9.42 14.60 14.27
CA GLU A 469 -9.26 16.06 14.25
C GLU A 469 -7.79 16.45 14.23
N THR A 470 -7.45 17.39 13.34
CA THR A 470 -6.17 18.10 13.31
C THR A 470 -6.31 19.49 12.70
N ASN A 471 -5.53 20.44 13.21
CA ASN A 471 -5.35 21.78 12.68
C ASN A 471 -4.09 22.42 13.32
N GLN A 472 -3.96 23.73 13.10
CA GLN A 472 -2.84 24.56 13.57
C GLN A 472 -3.10 25.26 14.92
N ASP A 473 -4.11 24.83 15.70
CA ASP A 473 -4.55 25.40 16.99
C ASP A 473 -4.71 26.93 16.99
N GLU A 474 -5.01 27.46 15.81
CA GLU A 474 -5.21 28.85 15.46
C GLU A 474 -6.22 28.89 14.30
N PRO A 475 -6.86 30.04 13.99
CA PRO A 475 -7.65 30.15 12.77
C PRO A 475 -6.79 29.78 11.57
N TRP A 476 -7.33 28.95 10.67
CA TRP A 476 -6.58 28.48 9.51
C TRP A 476 -5.92 29.64 8.75
N SER A 477 -4.64 29.45 8.43
CA SER A 477 -3.89 30.45 7.70
C SER A 477 -4.51 30.71 6.32
N HIS A 478 -4.66 31.99 5.97
CA HIS A 478 -5.03 32.42 4.62
C HIS A 478 -3.86 32.32 3.62
N SER A 479 -2.73 31.72 4.02
CA SER A 479 -1.58 31.45 3.17
C SER A 479 -1.22 29.96 3.21
N ASN A 480 -1.08 29.34 2.03
CA ASN A 480 -0.70 27.93 1.91
C ASN A 480 0.82 27.79 2.10
N GLN A 481 1.26 27.61 3.35
CA GLN A 481 2.67 27.44 3.71
C GLN A 481 3.15 25.99 3.62
N GLY A 482 2.29 25.05 3.23
CA GLY A 482 2.64 23.62 3.13
C GLY A 482 2.34 22.79 4.39
N TRP A 483 1.64 23.34 5.38
CA TRP A 483 1.33 22.64 6.64
C TRP A 483 0.53 21.35 6.43
N ILE A 484 -0.54 21.39 5.62
CA ILE A 484 -1.43 20.24 5.36
C ILE A 484 -0.64 19.10 4.71
N GLN A 485 0.20 19.44 3.75
CA GLN A 485 1.11 18.54 3.05
C GLN A 485 2.10 17.89 4.04
N ALA A 486 2.71 18.70 4.91
CA ALA A 486 3.64 18.21 5.93
C ALA A 486 2.95 17.24 6.90
N ALA A 487 1.73 17.55 7.35
CA ALA A 487 0.94 16.72 8.27
C ALA A 487 0.64 15.34 7.67
N TYR A 488 0.16 15.29 6.42
CA TYR A 488 -0.07 14.02 5.73
C TYR A 488 1.22 13.23 5.47
N ASP A 489 2.33 13.89 5.11
CA ASP A 489 3.63 13.23 4.94
C ASP A 489 4.17 12.63 6.24
N GLU A 490 3.91 13.26 7.38
CA GLU A 490 4.32 12.73 8.69
C GLU A 490 3.56 11.44 9.04
N ILE A 491 2.25 11.40 8.83
CA ILE A 491 1.45 10.18 9.07
C ILE A 491 1.82 9.07 8.07
N ASP A 492 2.03 9.40 6.80
CA ASP A 492 2.48 8.41 5.80
C ASP A 492 3.89 7.89 6.14
N ARG A 493 4.79 8.74 6.64
CA ARG A 493 6.11 8.33 7.13
C ARG A 493 6.01 7.39 8.33
N TRP A 494 5.09 7.65 9.27
CA TRP A 494 4.81 6.74 10.38
C TRP A 494 4.33 5.36 9.87
N ASN A 495 3.38 5.34 8.94
CA ASN A 495 2.79 4.12 8.39
C ASN A 495 3.73 3.27 7.52
N ARG A 496 4.81 3.85 6.99
CA ARG A 496 5.82 3.12 6.20
C ARG A 496 6.70 2.20 7.04
N ASP A 497 6.78 2.42 8.35
CA ASP A 497 7.49 1.50 9.23
C ASP A 497 6.59 0.27 9.50
N PRO A 498 6.99 -0.94 9.10
CA PRO A 498 6.17 -2.14 9.31
C PRO A 498 6.01 -2.52 10.78
N MET A 499 6.79 -1.95 11.70
CA MET A 499 6.67 -2.19 13.14
C MET A 499 5.60 -1.30 13.81
N HIS A 500 5.14 -0.25 13.13
CA HIS A 500 4.13 0.63 13.68
C HIS A 500 2.71 0.12 13.41
N GLN A 501 1.84 0.28 14.41
CA GLN A 501 0.39 0.24 14.21
C GLN A 501 0.00 1.38 13.25
N ARG A 502 -0.70 1.03 12.18
CA ARG A 502 -1.06 1.98 11.13
C ARG A 502 -2.19 2.91 11.55
N ILE A 503 -2.09 4.17 11.15
CA ILE A 503 -3.12 5.20 11.28
C ILE A 503 -3.90 5.27 9.96
N ARG A 504 -5.22 5.12 10.01
CA ARG A 504 -6.07 5.01 8.81
C ARG A 504 -6.44 6.35 8.19
N CYS A 505 -6.48 7.43 8.97
CA CYS A 505 -6.88 8.75 8.49
C CYS A 505 -6.28 9.88 9.32
N LEU A 506 -6.26 11.07 8.73
CA LEU A 506 -5.99 12.37 9.35
C LEU A 506 -7.00 13.39 8.81
N LEU A 507 -7.91 13.85 9.66
CA LEU A 507 -9.02 14.73 9.29
C LEU A 507 -8.74 16.19 9.62
N LEU A 508 -8.87 17.07 8.64
CA LEU A 508 -8.74 18.51 8.84
C LEU A 508 -9.97 19.07 9.58
N TYR A 509 -9.75 19.75 10.70
CA TYR A 509 -10.79 20.38 11.52
C TYR A 509 -10.91 21.87 11.18
N ARG A 510 -12.05 22.40 10.69
CA ARG A 510 -13.31 21.74 10.30
C ARG A 510 -14.00 22.46 9.13
N TRP A 511 -15.00 21.85 8.49
CA TRP A 511 -15.72 22.49 7.38
C TRP A 511 -16.80 23.45 7.85
N LEU A 512 -17.71 23.03 8.73
CA LEU A 512 -18.88 23.84 9.11
C LEU A 512 -18.47 25.07 9.94
N ALA A 513 -19.17 26.18 9.71
CA ALA A 513 -18.91 27.47 10.36
C ALA A 513 -19.50 27.56 11.78
N HIS A 514 -19.15 26.60 12.63
CA HIS A 514 -19.56 26.55 14.04
C HIS A 514 -18.57 27.25 14.98
N ASP A 515 -17.30 27.30 14.59
CA ASP A 515 -16.22 27.92 15.35
C ASP A 515 -15.22 28.61 14.39
N GLN A 516 -14.21 29.25 14.98
CA GLN A 516 -13.16 29.96 14.27
C GLN A 516 -12.28 29.04 13.39
N TRP A 517 -12.35 27.71 13.55
CA TRP A 517 -11.52 26.74 12.85
C TRP A 517 -12.15 26.26 11.53
N THR A 518 -13.25 26.90 11.10
CA THR A 518 -13.82 26.66 9.78
C THR A 518 -12.85 27.03 8.66
N PHE A 519 -12.72 26.18 7.66
CA PHE A 519 -11.96 26.48 6.44
C PHE A 519 -12.78 26.52 5.15
N ALA A 520 -14.11 26.37 5.22
CA ALA A 520 -14.98 26.34 4.04
C ALA A 520 -14.83 27.55 3.11
N SER A 521 -14.41 28.69 3.65
CA SER A 521 -14.20 29.94 2.91
C SER A 521 -12.73 30.32 2.71
N ILE A 522 -11.78 29.41 2.95
CA ILE A 522 -10.34 29.70 2.93
C ILE A 522 -9.67 28.98 1.74
N PRO A 523 -9.49 29.65 0.58
CA PRO A 523 -8.90 29.04 -0.62
C PRO A 523 -7.51 28.44 -0.39
N ALA A 524 -6.71 29.05 0.50
CA ALA A 524 -5.38 28.55 0.83
C ALA A 524 -5.39 27.14 1.42
N VAL A 525 -6.38 26.82 2.27
CA VAL A 525 -6.56 25.48 2.84
C VAL A 525 -7.02 24.51 1.76
N HIS A 526 -7.93 24.92 0.87
CA HIS A 526 -8.37 24.11 -0.26
C HIS A 526 -7.21 23.75 -1.19
N ASP A 527 -6.36 24.72 -1.51
CA ASP A 527 -5.17 24.50 -2.36
C ASP A 527 -4.12 23.63 -1.65
N GLY A 528 -3.96 23.78 -0.33
CA GLY A 528 -3.12 22.90 0.48
C GLY A 528 -3.61 21.45 0.46
N LEU A 529 -4.91 21.22 0.64
CA LEU A 529 -5.51 19.89 0.54
C LEU A 529 -5.38 19.30 -0.87
N ARG A 530 -5.64 20.06 -1.94
CA ARG A 530 -5.43 19.61 -3.34
C ARG A 530 -3.98 19.19 -3.59
N ALA A 531 -3.02 19.97 -3.09
CA ALA A 531 -1.61 19.65 -3.20
C ALA A 531 -1.23 18.39 -2.39
N ALA A 532 -1.87 18.14 -1.24
CA ALA A 532 -1.70 16.90 -0.49
C ALA A 532 -2.32 15.70 -1.22
N LEU A 533 -3.52 15.83 -1.80
CA LEU A 533 -4.22 14.79 -2.57
C LEU A 533 -3.42 14.33 -3.79
N ALA A 534 -2.65 15.23 -4.42
CA ALA A 534 -1.76 14.89 -5.53
C ALA A 534 -0.64 13.89 -5.16
N ARG A 535 -0.41 13.65 -3.86
CA ARG A 535 0.61 12.70 -3.36
C ARG A 535 0.13 11.25 -3.30
N ASP A 536 -1.17 11.01 -3.42
CA ASP A 536 -1.80 9.68 -3.47
C ASP A 536 -1.47 8.77 -2.26
N LEU A 537 -1.51 9.35 -1.06
CA LEU A 537 -1.11 8.68 0.19
C LEU A 537 -2.24 7.76 0.71
N SER A 538 -1.86 6.54 1.10
CA SER A 538 -2.75 5.43 1.44
C SER A 538 -2.24 4.72 2.69
N TRP A 539 -3.14 4.27 3.56
CA TRP A 539 -2.77 3.47 4.74
C TRP A 539 -2.74 1.97 4.49
N VAL A 540 -3.33 1.50 3.38
CA VAL A 540 -3.27 0.07 2.97
C VAL A 540 -2.00 -0.27 2.23
#